data_AF-A0A1R4JF19-F1
#
_entry.id   AF-A0A1R4JF19-F1
#
_cell.length_a   1.000
_cell.length_b   1.000
_cell.length_c   1.000
_cell.angle_alpha   90.00
_cell.angle_beta   90.00
_cell.angle_gamma   90.00
#
_symmetry.space_group_name_H-M   'P 1'
#
loop_
_entity.id
_entity.type
_entity.pdbx_description
1 polymer ?
#
loop_
_entity_poly.entity_id
_entity_poly.type
_entity_poly.pdbx_seq_one_letter_code
_entity_poly.pdbx_strand_id
1 'polypeptide(L)'
;MARQSVIQKLQQAADLLPNHLGILVLDAWRSSAVQKALQEKIGDNIKTIYPHLSVDEQQQLLSDFVAPVRADFISPHLTGGSVDITLFNRETNEWLDMGAGFDEPTERSHTHFYEDQPTHPACQNRRLLYSVMNLVGFSNLPTEWWHFDYGNSLWAYYNQKSHAIYGAAHWDVISRQ
;
A
#
# COMPACT_ATOMS: atom_id res chain seq x y z
N MET A 1 -5.17 12.21 -0.92
CA MET A 1 -5.60 12.61 -2.29
C MET A 1 -5.28 11.48 -3.25
N ALA A 2 -5.95 11.37 -4.40
CA ALA A 2 -5.66 10.34 -5.41
C ALA A 2 -6.03 10.85 -6.81
N ARG A 3 -5.50 10.23 -7.87
CA ARG A 3 -5.93 10.52 -9.25
C ARG A 3 -7.40 10.17 -9.45
N GLN A 4 -8.12 10.91 -10.29
CA GLN A 4 -9.55 10.66 -10.55
C GLN A 4 -9.82 9.23 -11.03
N SER A 5 -8.96 8.70 -11.91
CA SER A 5 -9.02 7.32 -12.40
C SER A 5 -8.83 6.27 -11.29
N VAL A 6 -7.99 6.56 -10.29
CA VAL A 6 -7.82 5.70 -9.10
C VAL A 6 -9.11 5.69 -8.28
N ILE A 7 -9.72 6.85 -8.05
CA ILE A 7 -10.99 6.97 -7.33
C ILE A 7 -12.11 6.21 -8.05
N GLN A 8 -12.20 6.36 -9.39
CA GLN A 8 -13.20 5.64 -10.20
C GLN A 8 -13.02 4.12 -10.10
N LYS A 9 -11.78 3.62 -10.10
CA LYS A 9 -11.51 2.19 -9.95
C LYS A 9 -11.80 1.69 -8.54
N LEU A 10 -11.52 2.47 -7.51
CA LEU A 10 -11.92 2.12 -6.14
C LEU A 10 -13.45 2.02 -6.00
N GLN A 11 -14.20 2.91 -6.66
CA GLN A 11 -15.66 2.79 -6.70
C GLN A 11 -16.09 1.50 -7.40
N GLN A 12 -15.50 1.18 -8.56
CA GLN A 12 -15.77 -0.08 -9.26
C GLN A 12 -15.44 -1.30 -8.40
N ALA A 13 -14.34 -1.25 -7.63
CA ALA A 13 -13.96 -2.31 -6.71
C ALA A 13 -14.99 -2.47 -5.58
N ALA A 14 -15.43 -1.36 -4.99
CA ALA A 14 -16.46 -1.37 -3.96
C ALA A 14 -17.80 -1.95 -4.48
N ASP A 15 -18.17 -1.65 -5.73
CA ASP A 15 -19.39 -2.17 -6.35
C ASP A 15 -19.34 -3.70 -6.63
N LEU A 16 -18.15 -4.30 -6.65
CA LEU A 16 -17.95 -5.76 -6.80
C LEU A 16 -17.97 -6.51 -5.47
N LEU A 17 -17.91 -5.81 -4.33
CA LEU A 17 -17.91 -6.44 -3.01
C LEU A 17 -19.31 -6.92 -2.62
N PRO A 18 -19.41 -7.97 -1.76
CA PRO A 18 -20.66 -8.27 -1.08
C PRO A 18 -21.22 -7.04 -0.37
N ASN A 19 -22.55 -6.85 -0.41
CA ASN A 19 -23.21 -5.63 0.08
C ASN A 19 -22.91 -5.25 1.54
N HIS A 20 -22.51 -6.20 2.38
CA HIS A 20 -22.15 -6.00 3.79
C HIS A 20 -20.70 -5.56 4.00
N LEU A 21 -19.88 -5.51 2.94
CA LEU A 21 -18.48 -5.11 2.98
C LEU A 21 -18.25 -3.78 2.25
N GLY A 22 -17.20 -3.08 2.68
CA GLY A 22 -16.69 -1.88 2.01
C GLY A 22 -15.17 -1.83 2.01
N ILE A 23 -14.62 -0.86 1.29
CA ILE A 23 -13.18 -0.56 1.25
C ILE A 23 -12.91 0.66 2.13
N LEU A 24 -11.96 0.53 3.06
CA LEU A 24 -11.42 1.65 3.81
C LEU A 24 -10.05 2.02 3.23
N VAL A 25 -9.86 3.30 2.91
CA VAL A 25 -8.59 3.84 2.43
C VAL A 25 -7.79 4.36 3.62
N LEU A 26 -6.62 3.76 3.84
CA LEU A 26 -5.69 4.07 4.93
C LEU A 26 -4.68 5.13 4.50
N ASP A 27 -4.17 5.00 3.28
CA ASP A 27 -3.25 5.97 2.67
C ASP A 27 -3.45 6.03 1.15
N ALA A 28 -3.02 7.13 0.55
CA ALA A 28 -3.02 7.34 -0.90
C ALA A 28 -1.86 8.27 -1.28
N TRP A 29 -2.09 9.42 -1.91
CA TRP A 29 -0.98 10.31 -2.23
C TRP A 29 -0.25 10.84 -0.99
N ARG A 30 1.08 10.72 -1.02
CA ARG A 30 2.04 11.30 -0.08
C ARG A 30 3.04 12.18 -0.82
N SER A 31 3.35 13.35 -0.25
CA SER A 31 4.39 14.23 -0.80
C SER A 31 5.79 13.68 -0.50
N SER A 32 6.80 14.13 -1.25
CA SER A 32 8.20 13.78 -0.97
C SER A 32 8.65 14.20 0.44
N ALA A 33 8.11 15.32 0.95
CA ALA A 33 8.39 15.78 2.30
C ALA A 33 7.82 14.83 3.37
N VAL A 34 6.59 14.33 3.17
CA VAL A 34 5.98 13.33 4.05
C VAL A 34 6.75 12.01 3.98
N GLN A 35 7.10 11.54 2.77
CA GLN A 35 7.90 10.33 2.60
C GLN A 35 9.25 10.43 3.33
N LYS A 36 9.92 11.59 3.22
CA LYS A 36 11.19 11.85 3.91
C LYS A 36 11.01 11.83 5.43
N ALA A 37 9.99 12.49 5.95
CA ALA A 37 9.70 12.50 7.38
C ALA A 37 9.40 11.10 7.94
N LEU A 38 8.70 10.25 7.17
CA LEU A 38 8.47 8.84 7.54
C LEU A 38 9.78 8.05 7.57
N GLN A 39 10.62 8.21 6.54
CA GLN A 39 11.91 7.54 6.46
C GLN A 39 12.84 7.93 7.62
N GLU A 40 12.90 9.22 7.97
CA GLU A 40 13.68 9.72 9.11
C GLU A 40 13.17 9.14 10.42
N LYS A 41 11.86 9.21 10.67
CA LYS A 41 11.24 8.68 11.89
C LYS A 41 11.48 7.18 12.07
N ILE A 42 11.30 6.39 11.01
CA ILE A 42 11.50 4.93 11.07
C ILE A 42 12.98 4.60 11.20
N GLY A 43 13.86 5.33 10.52
CA GLY A 43 15.31 5.19 10.67
C GLY A 43 15.77 5.45 12.11
N ASP A 44 15.24 6.48 12.78
CA ASP A 44 15.59 6.79 14.16
C ASP A 44 15.06 5.75 15.15
N ASN A 45 13.87 5.19 14.89
CA ASN A 45 13.36 4.06 15.65
C ASN A 45 14.24 2.82 15.50
N ILE A 46 14.66 2.48 14.26
CA ILE A 46 15.54 1.33 14.00
C ILE A 46 16.87 1.49 14.73
N LYS A 47 17.50 2.67 14.68
CA LYS A 47 18.74 2.95 15.42
C LYS A 47 18.57 2.76 16.93
N THR A 48 17.41 3.13 17.46
CA THR A 48 17.09 3.03 18.88
C THR A 48 16.84 1.58 19.31
N ILE A 49 16.10 0.81 18.51
CA ILE A 49 15.72 -0.58 18.82
C ILE A 49 16.86 -1.56 18.52
N TYR A 50 17.63 -1.31 17.46
CA TYR A 50 18.71 -2.18 16.97
C TYR A 50 20.08 -1.48 16.94
N PRO A 51 20.57 -0.93 18.07
CA PRO A 51 21.82 -0.17 18.12
C PRO A 51 23.07 -1.03 17.88
N HIS A 52 22.93 -2.36 17.95
CA HIS A 52 24.01 -3.33 17.76
C HIS A 52 24.25 -3.70 16.29
N LEU A 53 23.29 -3.43 15.41
CA LEU A 53 23.44 -3.67 13.98
C LEU A 53 24.37 -2.62 13.37
N SER A 54 25.10 -3.04 12.33
CA SER A 54 25.87 -2.11 11.50
C SER A 54 24.95 -1.12 10.78
N VAL A 55 25.52 -0.01 10.29
CA VAL A 55 24.77 0.99 9.53
C VAL A 55 24.13 0.37 8.28
N ASP A 56 24.82 -0.54 7.61
CA ASP A 56 24.30 -1.21 6.42
C ASP A 56 23.13 -2.15 6.74
N GLU A 57 23.19 -2.89 7.84
CA GLU A 57 22.08 -3.74 8.31
C GLU A 57 20.87 -2.89 8.74
N GLN A 58 21.09 -1.77 9.45
CA GLN A 58 20.01 -0.84 9.79
C GLN A 58 19.39 -0.21 8.54
N GLN A 59 20.20 0.09 7.52
CA GLN A 59 19.72 0.63 6.25
C GLN A 59 18.93 -0.40 5.45
N GLN A 60 19.33 -1.68 5.49
CA GLN A 60 18.58 -2.78 4.90
C GLN A 60 17.21 -2.93 5.58
N LEU A 61 17.19 -2.99 6.91
CA LEU A 61 15.93 -3.02 7.67
C LEU A 61 15.04 -1.83 7.35
N LEU A 62 15.60 -0.62 7.24
CA LEU A 62 14.84 0.57 6.87
C LEU A 62 14.22 0.42 5.47
N SER A 63 14.97 -0.15 4.53
CA SER A 63 14.48 -0.37 3.16
C SER A 63 13.37 -1.42 3.07
N ASP A 64 13.32 -2.34 4.03
CA ASP A 64 12.27 -3.36 4.12
C ASP A 64 10.94 -2.77 4.61
N PHE A 65 10.94 -1.58 5.24
CA PHE A 65 9.74 -0.94 5.78
C PHE A 65 9.31 0.33 5.05
N VAL A 66 10.24 1.03 4.39
CA VAL A 66 9.95 2.34 3.79
C VAL A 66 10.62 2.49 2.45
N ALA A 67 9.81 2.82 1.44
CA ALA A 67 10.32 3.19 0.12
C ALA A 67 11.30 4.37 0.22
N PRO A 68 12.46 4.31 -0.47
CA PRO A 68 13.51 5.31 -0.30
C PRO A 68 13.15 6.65 -0.93
N VAL A 69 13.67 7.75 -0.39
CA VAL A 69 13.62 9.06 -1.05
C VAL A 69 14.92 9.29 -1.81
N ARG A 70 14.92 9.05 -3.13
CA ARG A 70 16.09 9.29 -4.00
C ARG A 70 15.71 10.04 -5.27
N ALA A 71 16.68 10.74 -5.86
CA ALA A 71 16.46 11.50 -7.09
C ALA A 71 16.12 10.61 -8.30
N ASP A 72 16.55 9.35 -8.29
CA ASP A 72 16.34 8.36 -9.35
C ASP A 72 15.09 7.49 -9.13
N PHE A 73 14.35 7.71 -8.03
CA PHE A 73 13.21 6.88 -7.65
C PHE A 73 11.99 7.75 -7.31
N ILE A 74 10.89 7.53 -8.03
CA ILE A 74 9.60 8.14 -7.73
C ILE A 74 8.81 7.17 -6.88
N SER A 75 8.58 7.52 -5.61
CA SER A 75 7.69 6.75 -4.73
C SER A 75 6.32 6.54 -5.41
N PRO A 76 5.78 5.31 -5.42
CA PRO A 76 4.49 5.02 -6.00
C PRO A 76 3.37 5.97 -5.50
N HIS A 77 3.33 6.23 -4.19
CA HIS A 77 2.35 7.16 -3.59
C HIS A 77 2.50 8.59 -4.09
N LEU A 78 3.71 9.04 -4.41
CA LEU A 78 3.96 10.39 -4.94
C LEU A 78 3.29 10.61 -6.30
N THR A 79 3.00 9.55 -7.06
CA THR A 79 2.31 9.64 -8.35
C THR A 79 0.80 9.89 -8.20
N GLY A 80 0.26 9.64 -7.00
CA GLY A 80 -1.18 9.56 -6.72
C GLY A 80 -1.87 8.33 -7.32
N GLY A 81 -1.07 7.37 -7.80
CA GLY A 81 -1.49 6.09 -8.39
C GLY A 81 -1.60 4.95 -7.39
N SER A 82 -1.11 5.12 -6.16
CA SER A 82 -1.11 4.07 -5.12
C SER A 82 -2.14 4.35 -4.04
N VAL A 83 -2.65 3.26 -3.45
CA VAL A 83 -3.57 3.27 -2.33
C VAL A 83 -3.24 2.13 -1.38
N ASP A 84 -3.30 2.42 -0.08
CA ASP A 84 -3.25 1.43 0.98
C ASP A 84 -4.66 1.26 1.52
N ILE A 85 -5.17 0.03 1.48
CA ILE A 85 -6.58 -0.23 1.76
C ILE A 85 -6.79 -1.50 2.58
N THR A 86 -7.94 -1.56 3.24
CA THR A 86 -8.45 -2.77 3.88
C THR A 86 -9.95 -2.94 3.62
N LEU A 87 -10.47 -4.12 3.92
CA LEU A 87 -11.91 -4.38 3.92
C LEU A 87 -12.47 -4.15 5.31
N PHE A 88 -13.69 -3.63 5.37
CA PHE A 88 -14.42 -3.49 6.63
C PHE A 88 -15.87 -3.95 6.48
N ASN A 89 -16.45 -4.39 7.60
CA ASN A 89 -17.87 -4.72 7.69
C ASN A 89 -18.68 -3.43 7.88
N ARG A 90 -19.67 -3.20 7.01
CA ARG A 90 -20.48 -1.96 7.00
C ARG A 90 -21.46 -1.87 8.17
N GLU A 91 -21.84 -2.99 8.78
CA GLU A 91 -22.74 -3.02 9.92
C GLU A 91 -21.99 -2.74 11.22
N THR A 92 -20.80 -3.33 11.41
CA THR A 92 -20.02 -3.18 12.64
C THR A 92 -18.98 -2.05 12.57
N ASN A 93 -18.63 -1.59 11.37
CA ASN A 93 -17.49 -0.71 11.08
C ASN A 93 -16.12 -1.30 11.48
N GLU A 94 -16.05 -2.61 11.71
CA GLU A 94 -14.81 -3.29 12.05
C GLU A 94 -14.05 -3.73 10.80
N TRP A 95 -12.73 -3.69 10.86
CA TRP A 95 -11.88 -4.22 9.80
C TRP A 95 -12.02 -5.73 9.76
N LEU A 96 -11.98 -6.30 8.56
CA LEU A 96 -11.83 -7.73 8.43
C LEU A 96 -10.44 -8.14 8.93
N ASP A 97 -10.36 -9.35 9.51
CA ASP A 97 -9.09 -9.93 9.91
C ASP A 97 -8.24 -10.23 8.68
N MET A 98 -7.17 -9.44 8.51
CA MET A 98 -6.19 -9.60 7.44
C MET A 98 -4.98 -10.40 7.90
N GLY A 99 -4.94 -10.89 9.13
CA GLY A 99 -3.88 -11.72 9.68
C GLY A 99 -2.55 -11.00 9.96
N ALA A 100 -2.37 -9.76 9.49
CA ALA A 100 -1.25 -8.90 9.85
C ALA A 100 -1.77 -7.45 9.96
N GLY A 101 -1.15 -6.64 10.82
CA GLY A 101 -1.46 -5.23 10.93
C GLY A 101 -1.11 -4.45 9.65
N PHE A 102 -1.72 -3.28 9.48
CA PHE A 102 -1.25 -2.28 8.51
C PHE A 102 0.15 -1.80 8.93
N ASP A 103 1.06 -1.64 7.97
CA ASP A 103 2.49 -1.35 8.18
C ASP A 103 3.21 -2.40 9.05
N GLU A 104 2.68 -3.63 9.17
CA GLU A 104 3.35 -4.67 9.97
C GLU A 104 4.68 -5.07 9.31
N PRO A 105 5.81 -4.96 10.02
CA PRO A 105 7.15 -5.18 9.50
C PRO A 105 7.56 -6.67 9.44
N THR A 106 6.69 -7.57 8.98
CA THR A 106 6.96 -9.03 9.01
C THR A 106 6.52 -9.73 7.72
N GLU A 107 7.02 -10.95 7.48
CA GLU A 107 6.60 -11.79 6.34
C GLU A 107 5.08 -12.06 6.35
N ARG A 108 4.40 -11.93 7.51
CA ARG A 108 2.93 -12.04 7.57
C ARG A 108 2.25 -10.98 6.70
N SER A 109 2.93 -9.87 6.41
CA SER A 109 2.43 -8.82 5.51
C SER A 109 2.43 -9.24 4.04
N HIS A 110 3.23 -10.23 3.65
CA HIS A 110 3.25 -10.72 2.27
C HIS A 110 1.88 -11.23 1.86
N THR A 111 1.40 -10.81 0.70
CA THR A 111 0.05 -11.12 0.21
C THR A 111 -0.24 -12.62 0.22
N HIS A 112 0.75 -13.43 -0.15
CA HIS A 112 0.62 -14.89 -0.25
C HIS A 112 0.78 -15.64 1.08
N PHE A 113 1.11 -14.97 2.19
CA PHE A 113 1.54 -15.64 3.43
C PHE A 113 0.54 -16.69 3.96
N TYR A 114 -0.77 -16.38 3.87
CA TYR A 114 -1.83 -17.25 4.37
C TYR A 114 -2.36 -18.27 3.35
N GLU A 115 -1.77 -18.37 2.16
CA GLU A 115 -2.23 -19.31 1.12
C GLU A 115 -2.10 -20.79 1.54
N ASP A 116 -1.09 -21.12 2.37
CA ASP A 116 -0.92 -22.46 2.94
C ASP A 116 -1.81 -22.72 4.17
N GLN A 117 -2.59 -21.72 4.61
CA GLN A 117 -3.50 -21.79 5.76
C GLN A 117 -4.93 -21.37 5.36
N PRO A 118 -5.60 -22.13 4.47
CA PRO A 118 -6.88 -21.73 3.86
C PRO A 118 -8.05 -21.58 4.84
N THR A 119 -7.94 -22.16 6.04
CA THR A 119 -8.92 -22.04 7.12
C THR A 119 -8.76 -20.75 7.94
N HIS A 120 -7.61 -20.06 7.83
CA HIS A 120 -7.41 -18.77 8.47
C HIS A 120 -8.26 -17.70 7.75
N PRO A 121 -9.05 -16.86 8.46
CA PRO A 121 -9.91 -15.85 7.84
C PRO A 121 -9.18 -14.92 6.86
N ALA A 122 -7.97 -14.48 7.25
CA ALA A 122 -7.06 -13.70 6.41
C ALA A 122 -6.84 -14.25 4.99
N CYS A 123 -6.80 -15.58 4.80
CA CYS A 123 -6.62 -16.17 3.47
C CYS A 123 -7.76 -15.75 2.53
N GLN A 124 -9.01 -15.92 2.96
CA GLN A 124 -10.17 -15.58 2.13
C GLN A 124 -10.34 -14.07 1.98
N ASN A 125 -10.09 -13.30 3.05
CA ASN A 125 -10.20 -11.84 3.01
C ASN A 125 -9.18 -11.21 2.06
N ARG A 126 -7.92 -11.67 2.09
CA ARG A 126 -6.86 -11.22 1.18
C ARG A 126 -7.14 -11.66 -0.26
N ARG A 127 -7.62 -12.88 -0.49
CA ARG A 127 -8.04 -13.32 -1.84
C ARG A 127 -9.17 -12.47 -2.40
N LEU A 128 -10.16 -12.12 -1.57
CA LEU A 128 -11.25 -11.25 -1.98
C LEU A 128 -10.73 -9.85 -2.36
N LEU A 129 -9.95 -9.23 -1.47
CA LEU A 129 -9.37 -7.90 -1.72
C LEU A 129 -8.49 -7.91 -2.97
N TYR A 130 -7.56 -8.86 -3.07
CA TYR A 130 -6.66 -9.03 -4.20
C TYR A 130 -7.45 -9.21 -5.51
N SER A 131 -8.43 -10.12 -5.53
CA SER A 131 -9.17 -10.42 -6.76
C SER A 131 -10.00 -9.23 -7.24
N VAL A 132 -10.73 -8.56 -6.35
CA VAL A 132 -11.55 -7.38 -6.69
C VAL A 132 -10.69 -6.24 -7.21
N MET A 133 -9.56 -5.97 -6.56
CA MET A 133 -8.64 -4.90 -6.98
C MET A 133 -7.98 -5.21 -8.34
N ASN A 134 -7.58 -6.47 -8.58
CA ASN A 134 -7.04 -6.90 -9.87
C ASN A 134 -8.10 -6.83 -10.98
N LEU A 135 -9.35 -7.20 -10.71
CA LEU A 135 -10.45 -7.15 -11.69
C LEU A 135 -10.69 -5.74 -12.23
N VAL A 136 -10.53 -4.71 -11.39
CA VAL A 136 -10.65 -3.32 -11.82
C VAL A 136 -9.33 -2.72 -12.31
N GLY A 137 -8.27 -3.51 -12.38
CA GLY A 137 -7.02 -3.18 -13.06
C GLY A 137 -5.90 -2.61 -12.19
N PHE A 138 -5.99 -2.70 -10.86
CA PHE A 138 -4.83 -2.49 -9.99
C PHE A 138 -3.87 -3.67 -10.05
N SER A 139 -2.60 -3.45 -9.67
CA SER A 139 -1.68 -4.50 -9.23
C SER A 139 -1.46 -4.42 -7.73
N ASN A 140 -1.16 -5.54 -7.09
CA ASN A 140 -0.71 -5.58 -5.70
C ASN A 140 0.82 -5.61 -5.61
N LEU A 141 1.38 -4.99 -4.57
CA LEU A 141 2.76 -5.19 -4.16
C LEU A 141 2.86 -6.51 -3.35
N PRO A 142 3.61 -7.54 -3.79
CA PRO A 142 3.58 -8.87 -3.17
C PRO A 142 3.98 -8.92 -1.69
N THR A 143 4.79 -7.96 -1.23
CA THR A 143 5.26 -7.87 0.15
C THR A 143 4.24 -7.22 1.10
N GLU A 144 3.19 -6.60 0.57
CA GLU A 144 2.22 -5.81 1.34
C GLU A 144 0.79 -6.10 0.88
N TRP A 145 0.02 -6.82 1.71
CA TRP A 145 -1.36 -7.21 1.37
C TRP A 145 -2.33 -6.02 1.17
N TRP A 146 -2.01 -4.85 1.73
CA TRP A 146 -2.83 -3.64 1.68
C TRP A 146 -2.52 -2.73 0.48
N HIS A 147 -1.34 -2.85 -0.13
CA HIS A 147 -0.83 -1.88 -1.11
C HIS A 147 -1.24 -2.26 -2.54
N PHE A 148 -1.87 -1.31 -3.23
CA PHE A 148 -2.30 -1.45 -4.61
C PHE A 148 -1.90 -0.25 -5.47
N ASP A 149 -1.42 -0.55 -6.68
CA ASP A 149 -0.94 0.43 -7.65
C ASP A 149 -1.81 0.45 -8.90
N TYR A 150 -2.06 1.65 -9.42
CA TYR A 150 -2.60 1.87 -10.75
C TYR A 150 -1.83 2.97 -11.47
N GLY A 151 -1.40 2.68 -12.69
CA GLY A 151 -0.81 3.66 -13.61
C GLY A 151 0.61 4.13 -13.28
N ASN A 152 1.22 3.78 -12.15
CA ASN A 152 2.62 4.10 -11.86
C ASN A 152 3.60 3.03 -12.42
N SER A 153 4.88 3.16 -12.11
CA SER A 153 5.94 2.25 -12.59
C SER A 153 5.81 0.82 -12.06
N LEU A 154 5.44 0.63 -10.79
CA LEU A 154 5.19 -0.70 -10.22
C LEU A 154 3.98 -1.36 -10.90
N TRP A 155 2.91 -0.59 -11.10
CA TRP A 155 1.76 -1.06 -11.85
C TRP A 155 2.12 -1.51 -13.26
N ALA A 156 2.93 -0.72 -13.98
CA ALA A 156 3.36 -1.07 -15.32
C ALA A 156 4.19 -2.36 -15.31
N TYR A 157 5.10 -2.51 -14.35
CA TYR A 157 5.91 -3.70 -14.18
C TYR A 157 5.06 -4.96 -13.94
N TYR A 158 4.21 -4.96 -12.91
CA TYR A 158 3.40 -6.13 -12.54
C TYR A 158 2.33 -6.47 -13.58
N ASN A 159 1.83 -5.48 -14.35
CA ASN A 159 0.88 -5.70 -15.44
C ASN A 159 1.53 -5.85 -16.83
N GLN A 160 2.86 -5.98 -16.91
CA GLN A 160 3.61 -6.15 -18.15
C GLN A 160 3.28 -5.08 -19.21
N LYS A 161 3.19 -3.82 -18.78
CA LYS A 161 2.98 -2.67 -19.66
C LYS A 161 4.33 -2.09 -20.07
N SER A 162 4.38 -1.52 -21.28
CA SER A 162 5.60 -0.89 -21.81
C SER A 162 5.96 0.42 -21.12
N HIS A 163 5.00 1.10 -20.49
CA HIS A 163 5.23 2.34 -19.76
C HIS A 163 4.19 2.56 -18.66
N ALA A 164 4.56 3.39 -17.67
CA ALA A 164 3.63 3.96 -16.71
C ALA A 164 2.71 4.99 -17.39
N ILE A 165 1.55 5.23 -16.78
CA ILE A 165 0.59 6.29 -17.13
C ILE A 165 0.92 7.58 -16.35
N TYR A 166 1.37 7.44 -15.10
CA TYR A 166 1.59 8.54 -14.17
C TYR A 166 3.08 8.72 -13.85
N GLY A 167 3.52 9.98 -13.87
CA GLY A 167 4.68 10.45 -13.11
C GLY A 167 4.28 11.04 -11.77
N ALA A 168 5.23 11.70 -11.10
CA ALA A 168 5.00 12.41 -9.85
C ALA A 168 3.82 13.40 -9.96
N ALA A 169 2.99 13.45 -8.92
CA ALA A 169 1.92 14.43 -8.76
C ALA A 169 2.35 15.51 -7.77
N HIS A 170 2.15 16.76 -8.15
CA HIS A 170 2.31 17.91 -7.27
C HIS A 170 0.92 18.48 -6.99
N TRP A 171 0.40 18.20 -5.80
CA TRP A 171 -0.81 18.85 -5.30
C TRP A 171 -0.39 19.93 -4.32
N ASP A 172 -0.74 21.17 -4.63
CA ASP A 172 -0.61 22.26 -3.67
C ASP A 172 -1.53 21.96 -2.49
N VAL A 173 -0.93 21.69 -1.33
CA VAL A 173 -1.67 21.64 -0.08
C VAL A 173 -1.99 23.08 0.26
N ILE A 174 -3.06 23.62 -0.34
CA ILE A 174 -3.64 24.87 0.13
C ILE A 174 -4.04 24.60 1.58
N SER A 175 -3.28 25.16 2.51
CA SER A 175 -3.65 25.23 3.92
C SER A 175 -5.06 25.78 3.97
N ARG A 176 -6.03 24.97 4.39
CA ARG A 176 -7.30 25.50 4.85
C ARG A 176 -6.96 26.37 6.06
N GLN A 177 -6.97 27.69 5.86
CA GLN A 177 -7.05 28.67 6.94
C GLN A 177 -8.40 28.55 7.62
#